data_AF-A0A3N5ENB3-F1
#
_entry.id   AF-A0A3N5ENB3-F1
#
_cell.length_a   1.000
_cell.length_b   1.000
_cell.length_c   1.000
_cell.angle_alpha   90.00
_cell.angle_beta   90.00
_cell.angle_gamma   90.00
#
_symmetry.space_group_name_H-M   'P 1'
#
loop_
_entity.id
_entity.type
_entity.pdbx_description
1 polymer ?
#
loop_
_entity_poly.entity_id
_entity_poly.type
_entity_poly.pdbx_seq_one_letter_code
_entity_poly.pdbx_strand_id
1 'polypeptide(L)'
;KATKSGLLALESELSQISDPFLNLGVQLIIDRVETENLQDILDSDIYYNESNGRQLMKKIIIREGLLRIQAGDTPRNVLICTKVFLGKLESNHWK
;
A
#
# COMPACT_ATOMS: atom_id res chain seq x y z
N LYS A 1 -12.11 -17.14 6.20
CA LYS A 1 -12.62 -16.72 7.53
C LYS A 1 -11.41 -16.42 8.42
N ALA A 2 -10.98 -15.17 8.53
CA ALA A 2 -10.00 -14.80 9.55
C ALA A 2 -10.70 -14.89 10.91
N THR A 3 -10.17 -15.69 11.82
CA THR A 3 -10.67 -15.84 13.20
C THR A 3 -10.45 -14.53 13.95
N LYS A 4 -11.27 -14.26 14.98
CA LYS A 4 -11.17 -13.07 15.85
C LYS A 4 -9.74 -12.76 16.32
N SER A 5 -8.92 -13.79 16.54
CA SER A 5 -7.50 -13.66 16.92
C SER A 5 -6.59 -13.15 15.81
N GLY A 6 -6.89 -13.45 14.54
CA GLY A 6 -6.14 -12.95 13.39
C GLY A 6 -6.41 -11.46 13.10
N LEU A 7 -7.64 -11.00 13.35
CA LEU A 7 -7.99 -9.58 13.22
C LEU A 7 -7.30 -8.72 14.29
N LEU A 8 -7.28 -9.18 15.54
CA LEU A 8 -6.58 -8.51 16.64
C LEU A 8 -5.06 -8.41 16.42
N ALA A 9 -4.45 -9.43 15.82
CA ALA A 9 -3.03 -9.39 15.46
C ALA A 9 -2.75 -8.33 14.39
N LEU A 10 -3.59 -8.25 13.36
CA LEU A 10 -3.51 -7.24 12.30
C LEU A 10 -3.73 -5.82 12.83
N GLU A 11 -4.66 -5.61 13.75
CA GLU A 11 -4.87 -4.32 14.42
C GLU A 11 -3.63 -3.86 15.22
N SER A 12 -2.94 -4.80 15.88
CA SER A 12 -1.69 -4.50 16.59
C SER A 12 -0.56 -4.11 15.63
N GLU A 13 -0.46 -4.75 14.46
CA GLU A 13 0.54 -4.42 13.44
C GLU A 13 0.23 -3.09 12.74
N LEU A 14 -1.05 -2.80 12.48
CA LEU A 14 -1.51 -1.51 11.96
C LEU A 14 -1.05 -0.36 12.85
N SER A 15 -1.11 -0.52 14.19
CA SER A 15 -0.67 0.52 15.14
C SER A 15 0.83 0.89 15.01
N GLN A 16 1.64 0.03 14.37
CA GLN A 16 3.07 0.25 14.15
C GLN A 16 3.37 0.94 12.81
N ILE A 17 2.40 1.08 11.92
CA ILE A 17 2.56 1.78 10.64
C ILE A 17 2.53 3.29 10.89
N SER A 18 3.71 3.91 10.84
CA SER A 18 3.89 5.35 11.08
C SER A 18 3.39 6.27 9.96
N ASP A 19 3.27 5.75 8.73
CA ASP A 19 2.76 6.55 7.61
C ASP A 19 1.23 6.52 7.57
N PRO A 20 0.55 7.66 7.72
CA PRO A 20 -0.91 7.71 7.84
C PRO A 20 -1.62 7.28 6.55
N PHE A 21 -1.03 7.54 5.38
CA PHE A 21 -1.63 7.17 4.10
C PHE A 21 -1.53 5.67 3.85
N LEU A 22 -0.39 5.05 4.17
CA LEU A 22 -0.23 3.59 4.16
C LEU A 22 -1.16 2.92 5.17
N ASN A 23 -1.26 3.46 6.38
CA ASN A 23 -2.14 2.92 7.43
C ASN A 23 -3.59 2.87 6.96
N LEU A 24 -4.10 3.99 6.43
CA LEU A 24 -5.43 4.09 5.83
C LEU A 24 -5.65 3.00 4.78
N GLY A 25 -4.73 2.86 3.83
CA GLY A 25 -4.85 1.89 2.76
C GLY A 25 -4.86 0.43 3.23
N VAL A 26 -4.01 0.07 4.21
CA VAL A 26 -4.00 -1.29 4.78
C VAL A 26 -5.30 -1.55 5.56
N GLN A 27 -5.81 -0.56 6.29
CA GLN A 27 -7.08 -0.69 7.01
C GLN A 27 -8.25 -0.97 6.05
N LEU A 28 -8.34 -0.24 4.94
CA LEU A 28 -9.36 -0.46 3.91
C LEU A 28 -9.29 -1.87 3.30
N ILE A 29 -8.08 -2.44 3.12
CA ILE A 29 -7.90 -3.83 2.68
C ILE A 29 -8.41 -4.82 3.74
N ILE A 30 -8.09 -4.59 5.02
CA ILE A 30 -8.56 -5.44 6.14
C ILE A 30 -10.10 -5.41 6.24
N ASP A 31 -10.68 -4.23 6.06
CA ASP A 31 -12.12 -3.99 6.01
C ASP A 31 -12.79 -4.57 4.74
N ARG A 32 -11.98 -5.13 3.83
CA ARG A 32 -12.40 -5.75 2.56
C ARG A 32 -13.17 -4.79 1.65
N VAL A 33 -12.75 -3.53 1.61
CA VAL A 33 -13.24 -2.56 0.64
C VAL A 33 -12.91 -3.07 -0.77
N GLU A 34 -13.87 -3.02 -1.69
CA GLU A 34 -13.67 -3.41 -3.09
C GLU A 34 -12.54 -2.61 -3.75
N THR A 35 -11.80 -3.24 -4.68
CA THR A 35 -10.58 -2.65 -5.27
C THR A 35 -10.83 -1.30 -5.94
N GLU A 36 -11.93 -1.17 -6.68
CA GLU A 36 -12.32 0.08 -7.34
C GLU A 36 -12.55 1.19 -6.32
N ASN A 37 -13.25 0.88 -5.22
CA ASN A 37 -13.49 1.83 -4.15
C ASN A 37 -12.20 2.19 -3.38
N LEU A 38 -11.30 1.23 -3.15
CA LEU A 38 -9.99 1.49 -2.55
C LEU A 38 -9.21 2.48 -3.42
N GLN A 39 -9.17 2.22 -4.71
CA GLN A 39 -8.52 3.07 -5.70
C GLN A 39 -9.10 4.49 -5.66
N ASP A 40 -10.43 4.64 -5.71
CA ASP A 40 -11.07 5.94 -5.71
C ASP A 40 -10.79 6.76 -4.44
N ILE A 41 -10.75 6.10 -3.27
CA ILE A 41 -10.42 6.74 -1.99
C ILE A 41 -8.97 7.24 -1.99
N LEU A 42 -8.03 6.39 -2.37
CA LEU A 42 -6.60 6.72 -2.38
C LEU A 42 -6.28 7.80 -3.42
N ASP A 43 -6.88 7.71 -4.61
CA ASP A 43 -6.70 8.68 -5.69
C ASP A 43 -7.31 10.03 -5.29
N SER A 44 -8.45 10.05 -4.60
CA SER A 44 -9.03 11.28 -4.06
C SER A 44 -8.08 11.99 -3.08
N ASP A 45 -7.47 11.27 -2.13
CA ASP A 45 -6.49 11.86 -1.23
C ASP A 45 -5.26 12.39 -1.97
N ILE A 46 -4.79 11.67 -3.00
CA ILE A 46 -3.65 12.09 -3.83
C ILE A 46 -3.94 13.39 -4.59
N TYR A 47 -5.15 13.53 -5.16
CA TYR A 47 -5.50 14.67 -6.01
C TYR A 47 -5.95 15.91 -5.23
N TYR A 48 -6.65 15.71 -4.11
CA TYR A 48 -7.24 16.83 -3.36
C TYR A 48 -6.40 17.30 -2.18
N ASN A 49 -5.54 16.45 -1.59
CA ASN A 49 -4.71 16.88 -0.47
C ASN A 49 -3.35 17.38 -0.94
N GLU A 50 -3.04 18.62 -0.57
CA GLU A 50 -1.77 19.26 -0.88
C GLU A 50 -0.58 18.41 -0.40
N SER A 51 0.29 18.05 -1.34
CA SER A 51 1.46 17.23 -1.10
C SER A 51 2.63 17.82 -1.89
N ASN A 52 3.80 17.97 -1.26
CA ASN A 52 5.00 18.31 -2.02
C ASN A 52 5.43 17.13 -2.92
N GLY A 53 6.34 17.37 -3.87
CA GLY A 53 6.73 16.34 -4.85
C GLY A 53 7.23 15.03 -4.23
N ARG A 54 7.92 15.08 -3.09
CA ARG A 54 8.37 13.88 -2.37
C ARG A 54 7.21 13.12 -1.72
N GLN A 55 6.28 13.84 -1.09
CA GLN A 55 5.09 13.26 -0.47
C GLN A 55 4.16 12.65 -1.52
N LEU A 56 3.93 13.37 -2.63
CA LEU A 56 3.13 12.88 -3.76
C LEU A 56 3.69 11.56 -4.30
N MET A 57 5.00 11.52 -4.57
CA MET A 57 5.66 10.30 -5.01
C MET A 57 5.48 9.16 -4.00
N LYS A 58 5.67 9.44 -2.70
CA LYS A 58 5.47 8.43 -1.65
C LYS A 58 4.04 7.87 -1.67
N LYS A 59 3.02 8.72 -1.77
CA LYS A 59 1.61 8.30 -1.83
C LYS A 59 1.32 7.44 -3.07
N ILE A 60 1.80 7.83 -4.24
CA ILE A 60 1.63 7.05 -5.48
C ILE A 60 2.23 5.64 -5.33
N ILE A 61 3.44 5.54 -4.76
CA ILE A 61 4.11 4.24 -4.55
C ILE A 61 3.33 3.37 -3.57
N ILE A 62 2.84 3.96 -2.48
CA ILE A 62 2.03 3.26 -1.49
C ILE A 62 0.74 2.74 -2.12
N ARG A 63 -0.01 3.61 -2.82
CA ARG A 63 -1.27 3.28 -3.48
C ARG A 63 -1.12 2.12 -4.45
N GLU A 64 -0.06 2.14 -5.26
CA GLU A 64 0.21 1.06 -6.21
C GLU A 64 0.59 -0.25 -5.49
N GLY A 65 1.37 -0.18 -4.41
CA GLY A 65 1.69 -1.36 -3.60
C GLY A 65 0.45 -2.01 -2.99
N LEU A 66 -0.47 -1.20 -2.45
CA LEU A 66 -1.73 -1.65 -1.85
C LEU A 66 -2.63 -2.36 -2.85
N LEU A 67 -2.78 -1.81 -4.06
CA LEU A 67 -3.62 -2.42 -5.09
C LEU A 67 -3.06 -3.75 -5.59
N ARG A 68 -1.73 -3.91 -5.65
CA ARG A 68 -1.14 -5.22 -5.94
C ARG A 68 -1.39 -6.25 -4.85
N ILE A 69 -1.27 -5.85 -3.58
CA ILE A 69 -1.62 -6.71 -2.45
C ILE A 69 -3.06 -7.18 -2.58
N GLN A 70 -3.99 -6.27 -2.90
CA GLN A 70 -5.41 -6.60 -3.05
C GLN A 70 -5.70 -7.47 -4.28
N ALA A 71 -4.95 -7.28 -5.38
CA ALA A 71 -5.01 -8.13 -6.56
C ALA A 71 -4.47 -9.56 -6.32
N GLY A 72 -4.02 -9.87 -5.09
CA GLY A 72 -3.47 -11.18 -4.73
C GLY A 72 -2.06 -11.40 -5.28
N ASP A 73 -1.34 -10.32 -5.59
CA ASP A 73 0.01 -10.40 -6.12
C ASP A 73 0.96 -11.01 -5.07
N THR A 74 1.97 -11.75 -5.55
CA THR A 74 2.85 -12.46 -4.63
C THR A 74 3.71 -11.47 -3.83
N PRO A 75 4.09 -11.77 -2.58
CA PRO A 75 4.98 -10.91 -1.79
C PRO A 75 6.28 -10.55 -2.53
N ARG A 76 6.76 -11.45 -3.40
CA ARG A 76 7.94 -11.24 -4.25
C ARG A 76 7.71 -10.14 -5.28
N ASN A 77 6.58 -10.15 -5.99
CA ASN A 77 6.25 -9.16 -7.01
C ASN A 77 6.05 -7.77 -6.39
N VAL A 78 5.32 -7.72 -5.27
CA VAL A 78 5.13 -6.49 -4.49
C VAL A 78 6.49 -5.87 -4.13
N LEU A 79 7.43 -6.68 -3.58
CA LEU A 79 8.77 -6.21 -3.22
C LEU A 79 9.57 -5.69 -4.43
N ILE A 80 9.56 -6.42 -5.54
CA ILE A 80 10.30 -6.03 -6.76
C ILE A 80 9.79 -4.68 -7.25
N CYS A 81 8.48 -4.52 -7.41
CA CYS A 81 7.92 -3.30 -7.94
C CYS A 81 8.09 -2.12 -6.96
N THR A 82 7.99 -2.33 -5.64
CA THR A 82 8.33 -1.30 -4.66
C THR A 82 9.79 -0.85 -4.79
N LYS A 83 10.73 -1.77 -5.04
CA LYS A 83 12.14 -1.43 -5.30
C LYS A 83 12.32 -0.65 -6.60
N VAL A 84 11.61 -1.01 -7.67
CA VAL A 84 11.58 -0.25 -8.95
C VAL A 84 11.17 1.19 -8.66
N PHE A 85 10.05 1.39 -7.98
CA PHE A 85 9.49 2.70 -7.74
C PHE A 85 10.36 3.59 -6.84
N LEU A 86 11.06 3.00 -5.87
CA LEU A 86 11.99 3.74 -5.01
C LEU A 86 13.33 4.02 -5.68
N GLY A 87 13.55 3.59 -6.93
CA GLY A 87 14.85 3.68 -7.59
C GLY A 87 15.95 2.89 -6.88
N LYS A 88 15.56 1.88 -6.09
CA LYS A 88 16.45 1.02 -5.27
C LYS A 88 16.74 -0.33 -5.93
N LEU A 89 16.42 -0.47 -7.22
CA LEU A 89 16.81 -1.65 -7.99
C LEU A 89 18.28 -1.55 -8.33
N GLU A 90 19.08 -2.45 -7.77
CA GLU A 90 20.45 -2.63 -8.20
C GLU A 90 20.49 -3.15 -9.65
N SER A 91 21.37 -2.57 -10.47
CA SER A 91 21.44 -2.78 -11.92
C SER A 91 21.61 -4.25 -12.35
N ASN A 92 22.05 -5.13 -11.44
CA ASN A 92 22.29 -6.55 -11.70
C ASN A 92 21.03 -7.43 -11.77
N HIS A 93 19.82 -6.91 -11.54
CA HIS A 93 18.57 -7.71 -11.61
C HIS A 93 18.07 -8.01 -13.03
N TRP A 94 18.65 -7.40 -14.06
CA TRP A 94 18.26 -7.60 -15.48
C TRP A 94 19.15 -8.61 -16.23
N LYS A 95 20.08 -9.27 -15.53
CA LYS A 95 20.95 -10.31 -16.08
C LYS A 95 20.42 -11.70 -15.77
#